data_AF-A0A2R7T970-F1
#
_entry.id   AF-A0A2R7T970-F1
#
_cell.length_a   1.000
_cell.length_b   1.000
_cell.length_c   1.000
_cell.angle_alpha   90.00
_cell.angle_beta   90.00
_cell.angle_gamma   90.00
#
_symmetry.space_group_name_H-M   'P 1'
#
loop_
_entity.id
_entity.type
_entity.pdbx_description
1 polymer ?
#
loop_
_entity_poly.entity_id
_entity_poly.type
_entity_poly.pdbx_seq_one_letter_code
_entity_poly.pdbx_strand_id
1 'polypeptide(L)'
;MLNLRSKLRLMYATCCHGDSHSADWLSAGFDTAIGSKKVNANSAVELAPLLSLWQFNFKISECLAPTVPPTGPNDEVARAFGRTNNLSWKNDVDSTKVIRGNADLRIST
;
A
#
# COMPACT_ATOMS: atom_id res chain seq x y z
N MET A 1 25.92 -19.18 10.72
CA MET A 1 24.68 -18.43 10.44
C MET A 1 25.06 -16.97 10.29
N LEU A 2 24.91 -16.38 9.10
CA LEU A 2 25.09 -14.93 8.95
C LEU A 2 23.99 -14.23 9.76
N ASN A 3 24.40 -13.58 10.85
CA ASN A 3 23.52 -12.80 11.71
C ASN A 3 23.26 -11.43 11.05
N LEU A 4 22.63 -11.45 9.86
CA LEU A 4 22.24 -10.27 9.11
C LEU A 4 21.09 -9.59 9.86
N ARG A 5 21.45 -8.70 10.78
CA ARG A 5 20.53 -7.84 11.55
C ARG A 5 19.94 -6.70 10.71
N SER A 6 19.71 -6.93 9.42
CA SER A 6 18.98 -6.03 8.51
C SER A 6 17.96 -6.85 7.72
N LYS A 7 16.88 -7.25 8.40
CA LYS A 7 15.69 -7.76 7.71
C LYS A 7 15.06 -6.63 6.91
N LEU A 8 14.52 -6.97 5.73
CA LEU A 8 13.78 -6.00 4.94
C LEU A 8 12.52 -5.66 5.74
N ARG A 9 12.30 -4.38 6.07
CA ARG A 9 11.22 -4.02 7.00
C ARG A 9 9.87 -3.98 6.29
N LEU A 10 9.78 -3.12 5.28
CA LEU A 10 8.53 -2.79 4.61
C LEU A 10 8.70 -2.82 3.09
N MET A 11 7.81 -3.54 2.42
CA MET A 11 7.55 -3.39 0.99
C MET A 11 6.24 -2.59 0.80
N TYR A 12 6.31 -1.45 0.12
CA TYR A 12 5.12 -0.69 -0.29
C TYR A 12 4.99 -0.72 -1.82
N ALA A 13 3.97 -1.41 -2.32
CA ALA A 13 3.74 -1.56 -3.75
C ALA A 13 2.86 -0.43 -4.30
N THR A 14 3.44 0.38 -5.19
CA THR A 14 2.72 1.47 -5.89
C THR A 14 1.94 1.00 -7.12
N CYS A 15 2.14 -0.26 -7.55
CA CYS A 15 1.43 -0.83 -8.70
C CYS A 15 -0.05 -1.10 -8.42
N CYS A 16 -0.79 -1.35 -9.51
CA CYS A 16 -2.12 -1.94 -9.46
C CYS A 16 -2.03 -3.40 -9.00
N HIS A 17 -3.01 -3.85 -8.22
CA HIS A 17 -3.07 -5.21 -7.65
C HIS A 17 -1.85 -5.54 -6.79
N GLY A 18 -1.27 -4.55 -6.11
CA GLY A 18 -0.07 -4.76 -5.30
C GLY A 18 -0.22 -5.84 -4.23
N ASP A 19 -1.44 -6.03 -3.67
CA ASP A 19 -1.67 -7.06 -2.65
C ASP A 19 -1.49 -8.49 -3.21
N SER A 20 -1.67 -8.69 -4.51
CA SER A 20 -1.51 -10.01 -5.14
C SER A 20 -0.07 -10.55 -5.05
N HIS A 21 0.92 -9.68 -4.82
CA HIS A 21 2.32 -10.04 -4.66
C HIS A 21 2.79 -10.02 -3.20
N SER A 22 1.91 -9.68 -2.24
CA SER A 22 2.31 -9.53 -0.83
C SER A 22 2.91 -10.81 -0.27
N ALA A 23 2.41 -11.98 -0.65
CA ALA A 23 2.95 -13.27 -0.20
C ALA A 23 4.40 -13.46 -0.67
N ASP A 24 4.71 -13.10 -1.92
CA ASP A 24 6.06 -13.20 -2.47
C ASP A 24 7.02 -12.27 -1.72
N TRP A 25 6.59 -11.04 -1.40
CA TRP A 25 7.41 -10.09 -0.64
C TRP A 25 7.69 -10.56 0.78
N LEU A 26 6.69 -11.09 1.48
CA LEU A 26 6.90 -11.66 2.80
C LEU A 26 7.86 -12.86 2.73
N SER A 27 7.73 -13.71 1.70
CA SER A 27 8.64 -14.85 1.48
C SER A 27 10.07 -14.41 1.16
N ALA A 28 10.24 -13.27 0.49
CA ALA A 28 11.54 -12.66 0.20
C ALA A 28 12.21 -12.06 1.44
N GLY A 29 11.53 -12.05 2.58
CA GLY A 29 12.08 -11.62 3.87
C GLY A 29 11.69 -10.21 4.31
N PHE A 30 10.64 -9.62 3.71
CA PHE A 30 10.01 -8.42 4.25
C PHE A 30 9.15 -8.76 5.48
N ASP A 31 9.24 -7.98 6.56
CA ASP A 31 8.36 -8.16 7.73
C ASP A 31 6.92 -7.71 7.47
N THR A 32 6.74 -6.76 6.54
CA THR A 32 5.43 -6.22 6.14
C THR A 32 5.38 -5.92 4.65
N ALA A 33 4.25 -6.23 4.03
CA ALA A 33 3.94 -5.85 2.66
C ALA A 33 2.63 -5.07 2.61
N ILE A 34 2.62 -3.97 1.86
CA ILE A 34 1.46 -3.11 1.63
C ILE A 34 1.21 -3.02 0.14
N GLY A 35 -0.03 -3.29 -0.27
CA GLY A 35 -0.43 -3.20 -1.67
C GLY A 35 -1.89 -2.80 -1.84
N SER A 36 -2.21 -2.28 -3.02
CA SER A 36 -3.59 -2.02 -3.44
C SER A 36 -4.35 -3.33 -3.66
N LYS A 37 -5.65 -3.36 -3.31
CA LYS A 37 -6.54 -4.48 -3.65
C LYS A 37 -6.64 -4.69 -5.17
N LYS A 38 -6.84 -3.59 -5.92
CA LYS A 38 -7.00 -3.60 -7.37
C LYS A 38 -6.27 -2.42 -8.02
N VAL A 39 -6.86 -1.77 -9.02
CA VAL A 39 -6.23 -0.63 -9.70
C VAL A 39 -5.98 0.51 -8.71
N ASN A 40 -4.72 0.91 -8.63
CA ASN A 40 -4.22 1.85 -7.63
C ASN A 40 -4.28 3.29 -8.16
N ALA A 41 -5.28 4.06 -7.71
CA ALA A 41 -5.47 5.44 -8.15
C ALA A 41 -5.01 6.49 -7.14
N ASN A 42 -4.49 6.10 -5.97
CA ASN A 42 -4.12 7.03 -4.89
C ASN A 42 -2.62 7.01 -4.51
N SER A 43 -1.78 6.24 -5.21
CA SER A 43 -0.37 6.07 -4.84
C SER A 43 0.42 7.37 -4.75
N ALA A 44 0.16 8.33 -5.65
CA ALA A 44 0.83 9.63 -5.68
C ALA A 44 0.59 10.48 -4.43
N VAL A 45 -0.56 10.30 -3.76
CA VAL A 45 -0.97 11.14 -2.63
C VAL A 45 -0.86 10.44 -1.28
N GLU A 46 -0.70 9.11 -1.25
CA GLU A 46 -0.67 8.35 0.01
C GLU A 46 0.74 8.03 0.51
N LEU A 47 1.69 7.75 -0.39
CA LEU A 47 3.02 7.28 0.02
C LEU A 47 3.78 8.32 0.86
N ALA A 48 3.73 9.60 0.47
CA ALA A 48 4.43 10.66 1.20
C ALA A 48 3.89 10.87 2.62
N PRO A 49 2.56 10.96 2.86
CA PRO A 49 2.00 10.95 4.21
C PRO A 49 2.38 9.72 5.03
N LEU A 50 2.33 8.52 4.44
CA LEU A 50 2.73 7.28 5.12
C LEU A 50 4.17 7.38 5.62
N LEU A 51 5.11 7.74 4.73
CA LEU A 51 6.52 7.87 5.08
C LEU A 51 6.74 8.97 6.12
N SER A 52 5.97 10.06 6.04
CA SER A 52 6.05 11.18 6.98
C SER A 52 5.61 10.79 8.39
N LEU A 53 4.62 9.92 8.54
CA LEU A 53 4.20 9.40 9.84
C LEU A 53 5.16 8.30 10.33
N TRP A 54 5.59 7.42 9.43
CA TRP A 54 6.45 6.30 9.78
C TRP A 54 7.83 6.74 10.28
N GLN A 55 8.40 7.82 9.72
CA GLN A 55 9.65 8.40 10.23
C GLN A 55 9.54 8.91 11.67
N PHE A 56 8.34 9.28 12.13
CA PHE A 56 8.06 9.63 13.53
C PHE A 56 7.71 8.42 14.39
N ASN A 57 8.10 7.23 13.91
CA ASN A 57 7.99 5.97 14.62
C ASN A 57 6.55 5.49 14.88
N PHE A 58 5.54 5.98 14.15
CA PHE A 58 4.19 5.44 14.17
C PHE A 58 4.15 4.01 13.63
N LYS A 59 3.12 3.23 14.01
CA LYS A 59 2.90 1.91 13.43
C LYS A 59 2.43 2.06 11.98
N ILE A 60 2.78 1.11 11.12
CA ILE A 60 2.31 1.13 9.73
C ILE A 60 0.78 1.15 9.61
N SER A 61 0.05 0.43 10.47
CA SER A 61 -1.41 0.50 10.50
C SER A 61 -1.96 1.90 10.81
N GLU A 62 -1.27 2.67 11.66
CA GLU A 62 -1.63 4.04 12.01
C GLU A 62 -1.30 5.01 10.87
N CYS A 63 -0.21 4.75 10.15
CA CYS A 63 0.21 5.57 8.99
C CYS A 63 -0.78 5.49 7.82
N LEU A 64 -1.56 4.40 7.75
CA LEU A 64 -2.60 4.17 6.75
C LEU A 64 -4.03 4.38 7.30
N ALA A 65 -4.22 4.58 8.61
CA ALA A 65 -5.54 4.86 9.17
C ALA A 65 -6.28 6.04 8.50
N PRO A 66 -5.62 7.10 7.98
CA PRO A 66 -6.28 8.14 7.18
C PRO A 66 -6.79 7.66 5.80
N THR A 67 -6.36 6.50 5.31
CA THR A 67 -6.67 5.98 3.97
C THR A 67 -7.41 4.65 3.96
N VAL A 68 -7.60 4.02 5.13
CA VAL A 68 -8.27 2.74 5.29
C VAL A 68 -9.80 2.88 5.36
N PRO A 69 -10.39 4.08 5.62
CA PRO A 69 -11.22 4.76 4.58
C PRO A 69 -11.22 6.32 4.71
N PRO A 70 -11.29 7.13 3.61
CA PRO A 70 -12.15 6.96 2.43
C PRO A 70 -11.37 7.01 1.11
N THR A 71 -11.32 5.88 0.41
CA THR A 71 -10.95 5.75 -1.01
C THR A 71 -12.05 6.30 -1.93
N GLY A 72 -12.58 7.47 -1.61
CA GLY A 72 -13.70 8.09 -2.34
C GLY A 72 -13.19 8.84 -3.58
N PRO A 73 -12.50 9.99 -3.42
CA PRO A 73 -12.34 10.93 -4.51
C PRO A 73 -11.44 10.46 -5.66
N ASN A 74 -10.24 9.94 -5.35
CA ASN A 74 -9.30 9.52 -6.40
C ASN A 74 -9.83 8.33 -7.21
N ASP A 75 -10.42 7.36 -6.52
CA ASP A 75 -11.00 6.19 -7.17
C ASP A 75 -12.24 6.58 -7.99
N GLU A 76 -13.09 7.47 -7.48
CA GLU A 76 -14.25 7.99 -8.23
C GLU A 76 -13.83 8.72 -9.49
N VAL A 77 -12.84 9.62 -9.39
CA VAL A 77 -12.29 10.36 -10.54
C VAL A 77 -11.66 9.40 -11.54
N ALA A 78 -10.86 8.42 -11.08
CA ALA A 78 -10.26 7.41 -11.96
C ALA A 78 -11.33 6.55 -12.65
N ARG A 79 -12.35 6.09 -11.92
CA ARG A 79 -13.48 5.35 -12.52
C ARG A 79 -14.23 6.22 -13.54
N ALA A 80 -14.47 7.49 -13.24
CA ALA A 80 -15.13 8.42 -14.15
C ALA A 80 -14.31 8.62 -15.43
N PHE A 81 -13.01 8.91 -15.30
CA PHE A 81 -12.09 9.01 -16.44
C PHE A 81 -12.07 7.71 -17.26
N GLY A 82 -11.98 6.56 -16.61
CA GLY A 82 -12.01 5.25 -17.26
C GLY A 82 -13.31 4.99 -18.01
N ARG A 83 -14.46 5.41 -17.47
CA ARG A 83 -15.76 5.33 -18.16
C ARG A 83 -15.81 6.24 -19.37
N THR A 84 -15.43 7.51 -19.23
CA THR A 84 -15.43 8.51 -20.32
C THR A 84 -14.55 8.07 -21.49
N ASN A 85 -13.41 7.43 -21.21
CA ASN A 85 -12.46 6.97 -22.23
C ASN A 85 -12.64 5.49 -22.60
N ASN A 86 -13.71 4.84 -22.13
CA ASN A 86 -13.99 3.42 -22.35
C ASN A 86 -12.80 2.47 -22.08
N LEU A 87 -12.06 2.71 -21.01
CA LEU A 87 -10.90 1.90 -20.65
C LEU A 87 -11.33 0.55 -20.05
N SER A 88 -10.48 -0.47 -20.19
CA SER A 88 -10.76 -1.83 -19.70
C SER A 88 -10.83 -1.91 -18.18
N TRP A 89 -10.04 -1.10 -17.49
CA TRP A 89 -9.90 -1.11 -16.03
C TRP A 89 -10.94 -0.26 -15.28
N LYS A 90 -11.85 0.42 -15.99
CA LYS A 90 -12.78 1.43 -15.44
C LYS A 90 -13.65 0.97 -14.26
N ASN A 91 -13.95 -0.33 -14.17
CA ASN A 91 -14.77 -0.92 -13.11
C ASN A 91 -13.94 -1.66 -12.05
N ASP A 92 -12.62 -1.64 -12.18
CA ASP A 92 -11.69 -2.41 -11.36
C ASP A 92 -10.82 -1.53 -10.46
N VAL A 93 -11.18 -0.25 -10.33
CA VAL A 93 -10.52 0.68 -9.41
C VAL A 93 -10.97 0.42 -7.99
N ASP A 94 -10.02 0.01 -7.16
CA ASP A 94 -10.09 -0.06 -5.71
C ASP A 94 -8.67 0.11 -5.17
N SER A 95 -8.33 1.35 -4.80
CA SER A 95 -6.99 1.69 -4.33
C SER A 95 -6.76 1.36 -2.85
N THR A 96 -7.75 0.78 -2.16
CA THR A 96 -7.68 0.43 -0.73
C THR A 96 -6.42 -0.37 -0.45
N LYS A 97 -5.66 0.05 0.55
CA LYS A 97 -4.45 -0.67 0.95
C LYS A 97 -4.76 -1.85 1.85
N VAL A 98 -4.08 -2.94 1.57
CA VAL A 98 -4.06 -4.14 2.38
C VAL A 98 -2.67 -4.23 2.99
N ILE A 99 -2.64 -4.45 4.31
CA ILE A 99 -1.41 -4.72 5.05
C ILE A 99 -1.34 -6.23 5.28
N ARG A 100 -0.22 -6.84 4.91
CA ARG A 100 0.10 -8.24 5.19
C ARG A 100 1.38 -8.30 6.02
N GLY A 101 1.49 -9.30 6.91
CA GLY A 101 2.61 -9.41 7.85
C GLY A 101 2.40 -8.55 9.09
N ASN A 102 3.46 -7.90 9.59
CA ASN A 102 3.45 -7.17 10.85
C ASN A 102 2.83 -5.76 10.73
N ALA A 103 1.53 -5.63 11.00
CA ALA A 103 0.85 -4.33 10.97
C ALA A 103 1.37 -3.31 12.02
N ASP A 104 2.00 -3.79 13.10
CA ASP A 104 2.57 -2.96 14.16
C ASP A 104 4.01 -2.47 13.85
N LEU A 105 4.55 -2.80 12.67
CA LEU A 105 5.90 -2.42 12.25
C LEU A 105 6.12 -0.90 12.42
N ARG A 106 7.23 -0.54 13.06
CA ARG A 106 7.71 0.85 13.19
C ARG A 106 9.05 1.00 12.47
N ILE A 107 9.51 2.23 12.25
CA ILE A 107 10.83 2.42 11.61
C ILE A 107 11.99 1.93 12.49
N SER A 108 11.79 1.92 13.83
CA SER A 108 12.78 1.51 14.83
C SER A 108 12.83 0.01 15.12
N THR A 109 11.87 -0.77 14.64
CA THR A 109 11.69 -2.20 14.95
C THR A 109 11.56 -2.99 13.67
#